data_AF-A0A962IB77-F1
#
_entry.id   AF-A0A962IB77-F1
#
_cell.length_a   1.000
_cell.length_b   1.000
_cell.length_c   1.000
_cell.angle_alpha   90.00
_cell.angle_beta   90.00
_cell.angle_gamma   90.00
#
_symmetry.space_group_name_H-M   'P 1'
#
loop_
_entity.id
_entity.type
_entity.pdbx_description
1 polymer ?
#
loop_
_entity_poly.entity_id
_entity_poly.type
_entity_poly.pdbx_seq_one_letter_code
_entity_poly.pdbx_strand_id
1 'polypeptide(L)'
;VGLELLLNTLPDKRQAVEHALMLASLNMRELTGARARVRRVLFTHEPLSSVRSYRQFFGCEVRFGQKVDGLVLTEDDLLCEVVDPDPRVYEMATSFIDSRFPHAEASINTRVRGFIRQYLGTRHCTHENVAAEFCMHPRTLQRRLREEGTSFENIKDEIRRELALRYIQLEEMPLKRVAEKLGYAETSVLSRSCLRWFSASPRQLRQQHKARSQPN
;
A
#
# COMPACT_ATOMS: atom_id res chain seq x y z
N VAL A 1 -0.39 11.13 -1.41
CA VAL A 1 0.13 10.38 -0.24
C VAL A 1 -0.86 9.26 0.06
N GLY A 2 -0.42 7.99 0.09
CA GLY A 2 -1.28 6.84 0.38
C GLY A 2 -0.92 6.23 1.73
N LEU A 3 -1.91 5.82 2.52
CA LEU A 3 -1.74 5.24 3.84
C LEU A 3 -2.01 3.73 3.73
N GLU A 4 -0.99 2.87 3.96
CA GLU A 4 -1.11 1.41 3.88
C GLU A 4 -1.35 0.83 5.29
N LEU A 5 -2.52 0.24 5.55
CA LEU A 5 -2.86 -0.41 6.83
C LEU A 5 -2.46 -1.89 6.80
N LEU A 6 -1.60 -2.32 7.73
CA LEU A 6 -1.12 -3.71 7.85
C LEU A 6 -2.09 -4.58 8.66
N LEU A 7 -2.99 -5.31 7.99
CA LEU A 7 -4.00 -6.19 8.63
C LEU A 7 -3.66 -7.68 8.48
N ASN A 8 -2.38 -8.06 8.62
CA ASN A 8 -1.90 -9.39 8.22
C ASN A 8 -2.42 -10.59 9.06
N THR A 9 -2.97 -10.37 10.24
CA THR A 9 -3.35 -11.42 11.20
C THR A 9 -4.86 -11.66 11.36
N LEU A 10 -5.71 -10.98 10.59
CA LEU A 10 -7.17 -11.09 10.76
C LEU A 10 -7.77 -12.20 9.88
N PRO A 11 -8.61 -13.09 10.45
CA PRO A 11 -9.22 -14.21 9.74
C PRO A 11 -10.22 -13.78 8.65
N ASP A 12 -10.82 -12.58 8.76
CA ASP A 12 -11.54 -11.94 7.65
C ASP A 12 -11.03 -10.51 7.42
N LYS A 13 -9.99 -10.41 6.58
CA LYS A 13 -9.40 -9.13 6.19
C LYS A 13 -10.40 -8.19 5.52
N ARG A 14 -11.47 -8.71 4.88
CA ARG A 14 -12.43 -7.90 4.15
C ARG A 14 -13.28 -7.08 5.11
N GLN A 15 -13.92 -7.74 6.07
CA GLN A 15 -14.71 -7.05 7.10
C GLN A 15 -13.85 -6.08 7.93
N ALA A 16 -12.61 -6.46 8.23
CA ALA A 16 -11.68 -5.57 8.93
C ALA A 16 -11.34 -4.31 8.12
N VAL A 17 -11.09 -4.44 6.82
CA VAL A 17 -10.85 -3.32 5.90
C VAL A 17 -12.11 -2.47 5.76
N GLU A 18 -13.28 -3.08 5.55
CA GLU A 18 -14.57 -2.40 5.50
C GLU A 18 -14.81 -1.56 6.77
N HIS A 19 -14.58 -2.15 7.94
CA HIS A 19 -14.74 -1.47 9.23
C HIS A 19 -13.72 -0.34 9.42
N ALA A 20 -12.46 -0.55 9.05
CA ALA A 20 -11.42 0.47 9.13
C ALA A 20 -11.73 1.69 8.24
N LEU A 21 -12.15 1.45 6.99
CA LEU A 21 -12.55 2.53 6.08
C LEU A 21 -13.82 3.23 6.55
N MET A 22 -14.77 2.50 7.17
CA MET A 22 -15.95 3.09 7.78
C MET A 22 -15.57 4.04 8.91
N LEU A 23 -14.77 3.58 9.88
CA LEU A 23 -14.32 4.41 10.99
C LEU A 23 -13.56 5.64 10.50
N ALA A 24 -12.67 5.49 9.52
CA ALA A 24 -11.97 6.62 8.93
C ALA A 24 -12.94 7.65 8.31
N SER A 25 -14.00 7.19 7.62
CA SER A 25 -15.01 8.07 7.05
C SER A 25 -15.85 8.80 8.11
N LEU A 26 -16.17 8.14 9.22
CA LEU A 26 -16.92 8.71 10.33
C LEU A 26 -16.07 9.72 11.11
N ASN A 27 -14.85 9.35 11.46
CA ASN A 27 -13.90 10.22 12.14
C ASN A 27 -13.64 11.50 11.33
N MET A 28 -13.48 11.37 10.00
CA MET A 28 -13.32 12.54 9.14
C MET A 28 -14.52 13.49 9.20
N ARG A 29 -15.74 12.93 9.16
CA ARG A 29 -16.96 13.74 9.29
C ARG A 29 -17.04 14.39 10.66
N GLU A 30 -16.76 13.66 11.72
CA GLU A 30 -16.82 14.17 13.09
C GLU A 30 -15.79 15.29 13.30
N LEU A 31 -14.52 15.04 12.97
CA LEU A 31 -13.44 15.99 13.13
C LEU A 31 -13.66 17.28 12.34
N THR A 32 -14.34 17.24 11.19
CA THR A 32 -14.55 18.42 10.34
C THR A 32 -15.93 19.04 10.49
N GLY A 33 -16.76 18.59 11.43
CA GLY A 33 -18.14 19.07 11.57
C GLY A 33 -19.00 18.78 10.34
N ALA A 34 -18.78 17.63 9.71
CA ALA A 34 -19.36 17.15 8.47
C ALA A 34 -19.08 18.01 7.22
N ARG A 35 -18.08 18.91 7.28
CA ARG A 35 -17.62 19.70 6.12
C ARG A 35 -16.87 18.84 5.11
N ALA A 36 -15.98 17.96 5.58
CA ALA A 36 -15.33 16.96 4.73
C ALA A 36 -16.23 15.74 4.57
N ARG A 37 -16.28 15.20 3.35
CA ARG A 37 -17.02 13.96 3.06
C ARG A 37 -16.28 13.05 2.12
N VAL A 38 -16.35 11.76 2.39
CA VAL A 38 -15.91 10.72 1.46
C VAL A 38 -16.79 10.77 0.21
N ARG A 39 -16.17 10.90 -0.97
CA ARG A 39 -16.87 10.93 -2.26
C ARG A 39 -17.14 9.55 -2.79
N ARG A 40 -16.21 8.63 -2.53
CA ARG A 40 -16.31 7.24 -2.96
C ARG A 40 -15.45 6.34 -2.06
N VAL A 41 -15.90 5.11 -1.86
CA VAL A 41 -15.11 4.04 -1.24
C VAL A 41 -14.74 3.00 -2.28
N LEU A 42 -13.49 2.53 -2.23
CA LEU A 42 -12.94 1.52 -3.10
C LEU A 42 -12.60 0.28 -2.26
N PHE A 43 -13.01 -0.89 -2.73
CA PHE A 43 -12.64 -2.18 -2.17
C PHE A 43 -11.98 -3.06 -3.23
N THR A 44 -10.93 -3.76 -2.85
CA THR A 44 -10.24 -4.74 -3.71
C THR A 44 -11.01 -6.03 -3.88
N HIS A 45 -11.84 -6.38 -2.89
CA HIS A 45 -12.65 -7.59 -2.89
C HIS A 45 -14.02 -7.38 -3.54
N GLU A 46 -14.73 -8.47 -3.75
CA GLU A 46 -16.15 -8.49 -4.15
C GLU A 46 -17.07 -8.25 -2.93
N PRO A 47 -18.28 -7.70 -3.12
CA PRO A 47 -19.16 -7.34 -2.02
C PRO A 47 -19.62 -8.57 -1.21
N LEU A 48 -19.63 -8.45 0.12
CA LEU A 48 -20.10 -9.51 1.03
C LEU A 48 -21.62 -9.42 1.29
N SER A 49 -22.22 -8.27 0.98
CA SER A 49 -23.64 -7.99 1.14
C SER A 49 -24.15 -7.14 -0.03
N SER A 50 -25.42 -6.73 0.00
CA SER A 50 -25.96 -5.90 -1.08
C SER A 50 -25.20 -4.57 -1.19
N VAL A 51 -24.86 -4.14 -2.41
CA VAL A 51 -24.20 -2.84 -2.65
C VAL A 51 -25.02 -1.68 -2.07
N ARG A 52 -26.35 -1.84 -1.99
CA ARG A 52 -27.25 -0.87 -1.35
C ARG A 52 -26.92 -0.69 0.15
N SER A 53 -26.65 -1.77 0.87
CA SER A 53 -26.27 -1.73 2.29
C SER A 53 -25.01 -0.89 2.47
N TYR A 54 -23.98 -1.12 1.66
CA TYR A 54 -22.75 -0.34 1.70
C TYR A 54 -22.98 1.15 1.44
N ARG A 55 -23.78 1.51 0.42
CA ARG A 55 -24.10 2.91 0.13
C ARG A 55 -24.86 3.59 1.27
N GLN A 56 -25.75 2.86 1.95
CA GLN A 56 -26.47 3.38 3.10
C GLN A 56 -25.53 3.65 4.29
N PHE A 57 -24.61 2.73 4.55
CA PHE A 57 -23.65 2.86 5.65
C PHE A 57 -22.60 3.94 5.38
N PHE A 58 -21.99 3.95 4.20
CA PHE A 58 -20.93 4.92 3.85
C PHE A 58 -21.46 6.27 3.39
N GLY A 59 -22.75 6.37 3.04
CA GLY A 59 -23.36 7.61 2.55
C GLY A 59 -22.83 8.10 1.20
N CYS A 60 -22.12 7.26 0.44
CA CYS A 60 -21.52 7.61 -0.85
C CYS A 60 -21.45 6.41 -1.81
N GLU A 61 -20.90 6.63 -3.00
CA GLU A 61 -20.67 5.55 -3.97
C GLU A 61 -19.62 4.55 -3.45
N VAL A 62 -19.90 3.25 -3.53
CA VAL A 62 -18.95 2.19 -3.18
C VAL A 62 -18.67 1.34 -4.41
N ARG A 63 -17.38 1.12 -4.72
CA ARG A 63 -16.91 0.30 -5.85
C ARG A 63 -16.08 -0.87 -5.36
N PHE A 64 -16.37 -2.05 -5.89
CA PHE A 64 -15.70 -3.31 -5.60
C PHE A 64 -14.79 -3.74 -6.76
N GLY A 65 -13.95 -4.75 -6.53
CA GLY A 65 -13.01 -5.27 -7.54
C GLY A 65 -11.95 -4.26 -8.00
N GLN A 66 -11.63 -3.28 -7.15
CA GLN A 66 -10.67 -2.22 -7.47
C GLN A 66 -9.22 -2.67 -7.21
N LYS A 67 -8.25 -1.88 -7.67
CA LYS A 67 -6.82 -2.20 -7.45
C LYS A 67 -6.35 -1.93 -6.02
N VAL A 68 -7.08 -1.12 -5.27
CA VAL A 68 -6.73 -0.64 -3.94
C VAL A 68 -7.98 -0.52 -3.08
N ASP A 69 -7.80 -0.70 -1.77
CA ASP A 69 -8.79 -0.35 -0.75
C ASP A 69 -8.57 1.11 -0.35
N GLY A 70 -9.61 1.94 -0.30
CA GLY A 70 -9.41 3.33 0.09
C GLY A 70 -10.61 4.26 0.01
N LEU A 71 -10.41 5.48 0.53
CA LEU A 71 -11.36 6.58 0.49
C LEU A 71 -10.94 7.59 -0.58
N VAL A 72 -11.89 8.04 -1.38
CA VAL A 72 -11.69 9.11 -2.36
C VAL A 72 -12.23 10.41 -1.79
N LEU A 73 -11.37 11.43 -1.79
CA LEU A 73 -11.60 12.76 -1.24
C LEU A 73 -11.28 13.79 -2.31
N THR A 74 -11.95 14.94 -2.25
CA THR A 74 -11.49 16.14 -2.97
C THR A 74 -10.37 16.82 -2.18
N GLU A 75 -9.62 17.69 -2.86
CA GLU A 75 -8.62 18.53 -2.19
C GLU A 75 -9.26 19.40 -1.10
N ASP A 76 -10.43 19.97 -1.38
CA ASP A 76 -11.20 20.75 -0.40
C ASP A 76 -11.60 19.92 0.83
N ASP A 77 -11.92 18.64 0.66
CA ASP A 77 -12.23 17.75 1.80
C ASP A 77 -10.99 17.54 2.70
N LEU A 78 -9.78 17.52 2.13
CA LEU A 78 -8.53 17.35 2.88
C LEU A 78 -8.07 18.63 3.58
N LEU A 79 -8.43 19.79 3.03
CA LEU A 79 -8.09 21.09 3.59
C LEU A 79 -9.11 21.59 4.62
N CYS A 80 -10.19 20.84 4.85
CA CYS A 80 -11.15 21.17 5.88
C CYS A 80 -10.50 21.18 7.27
N GLU A 81 -10.68 22.29 7.98
CA GLU A 81 -10.19 22.43 9.35
C GLU A 81 -10.90 21.49 10.32
N VAL A 82 -10.14 21.06 11.33
CA VAL A 82 -10.71 20.33 12.48
C VAL A 82 -11.56 21.30 13.31
N VAL A 83 -12.73 20.86 13.72
CA VAL A 83 -13.64 21.58 14.62
C VAL A 83 -13.13 21.44 16.05
N ASP A 84 -13.11 22.55 16.80
CA ASP A 84 -12.57 22.62 18.16
C ASP A 84 -11.21 21.92 18.30
N PRO A 85 -10.17 22.42 17.59
CA PRO A 85 -8.84 21.83 17.71
C PRO A 85 -8.32 22.04 19.14
N ASP A 86 -8.01 20.94 19.82
CA ASP A 86 -7.33 20.98 21.13
C ASP A 86 -5.80 20.98 20.90
N PRO A 87 -5.09 22.08 21.24
CA PRO A 87 -3.64 22.16 21.06
C PRO A 87 -2.87 21.07 21.82
N ARG A 88 -3.39 20.60 22.95
CA ARG A 88 -2.74 19.54 23.75
C ARG A 88 -2.87 18.18 23.08
N VAL A 89 -4.04 17.89 22.51
CA VAL A 89 -4.25 16.66 21.73
C VAL A 89 -3.40 16.69 20.48
N TYR A 90 -3.33 17.84 19.80
CA TYR A 90 -2.44 18.04 18.66
C TYR A 90 -0.98 17.76 19.05
N GLU A 91 -0.47 18.40 20.09
CA GLU A 91 0.92 18.23 20.56
C GLU A 91 1.23 16.79 20.98
N MET A 92 0.31 16.14 21.69
CA MET A 92 0.44 14.73 22.07
C MET A 92 0.45 13.82 20.84
N ALA A 93 -0.45 14.05 19.88
CA ALA A 93 -0.53 13.28 18.65
C ALA A 93 0.72 13.48 17.78
N THR A 94 1.17 14.73 17.59
CA THR A 94 2.41 15.03 16.86
C THR A 94 3.61 14.46 17.57
N SER A 95 3.73 14.61 18.89
CA SER A 95 4.85 14.02 19.65
C SER A 95 4.84 12.50 19.61
N PHE A 96 3.67 11.85 19.64
CA PHE A 96 3.56 10.41 19.47
C PHE A 96 3.98 10.00 18.05
N ILE A 97 3.52 10.73 17.03
CA ILE A 97 3.92 10.51 15.65
C ILE A 97 5.44 10.73 15.51
N ASP A 98 6.01 11.80 16.04
CA ASP A 98 7.44 12.13 15.97
C ASP A 98 8.32 11.13 16.73
N SER A 99 7.88 10.66 17.89
CA SER A 99 8.66 9.68 18.65
C SER A 99 8.58 8.28 18.04
N ARG A 100 7.44 7.91 17.42
CA ARG A 100 7.19 6.57 16.90
C ARG A 100 7.46 6.42 15.39
N PHE A 101 7.33 7.53 14.67
CA PHE A 101 7.45 7.73 13.23
C PHE A 101 8.19 9.08 12.98
N PRO A 102 9.45 9.22 13.42
CA PRO A 102 10.19 10.48 13.39
C PRO A 102 10.04 11.21 12.07
N HIS A 103 9.62 12.48 12.17
CA HIS A 103 9.59 13.46 11.08
C HIS A 103 11.03 13.69 10.58
N ALA A 104 11.54 12.75 9.80
CA ALA A 104 12.23 13.17 8.60
C ALA A 104 11.14 13.58 7.62
N GLU A 105 11.35 14.61 6.78
CA GLU A 105 10.80 14.51 5.43
C GLU A 105 11.00 13.05 5.01
N ALA A 106 9.92 12.29 4.75
CA ALA A 106 10.02 10.86 4.54
C ALA A 106 11.27 10.59 3.69
N SER A 107 12.22 9.82 4.25
CA SER A 107 13.57 9.76 3.70
C SER A 107 13.49 9.50 2.19
N ILE A 108 14.51 9.90 1.42
CA ILE A 108 14.41 9.72 -0.03
C ILE A 108 14.16 8.24 -0.37
N ASN A 109 14.70 7.30 0.41
CA ASN A 109 14.36 5.89 0.36
C ASN A 109 12.86 5.64 0.59
N THR A 110 12.27 6.14 1.68
CA THR A 110 10.84 5.95 1.99
C THR A 110 9.93 6.47 0.87
N ARG A 111 10.22 7.65 0.32
CA ARG A 111 9.46 8.21 -0.81
C ARG A 111 9.62 7.35 -2.06
N VAL A 112 10.86 6.95 -2.40
CA VAL A 112 11.13 6.04 -3.52
C VAL A 112 10.42 4.69 -3.33
N ARG A 113 10.35 4.16 -2.10
CA ARG A 113 9.60 2.93 -1.79
C ARG A 113 8.13 3.08 -2.14
N GLY A 114 7.50 4.19 -1.72
CA GLY A 114 6.11 4.49 -2.04
C GLY A 114 5.86 4.54 -3.55
N PHE A 115 6.71 5.26 -4.29
CA PHE A 115 6.63 5.32 -5.75
C PHE A 115 6.77 3.93 -6.39
N ILE A 116 7.79 3.15 -5.99
CA ILE A 116 8.00 1.82 -6.55
C ILE A 116 6.81 0.92 -6.25
N ARG A 117 6.25 0.91 -5.03
CA ARG A 117 5.06 0.11 -4.71
C ARG A 117 3.87 0.44 -5.63
N GLN A 118 3.67 1.72 -5.90
CA GLN A 118 2.56 2.19 -6.72
C GLN A 118 2.73 1.80 -8.20
N TYR A 119 3.96 1.88 -8.72
CA TYR A 119 4.22 1.72 -10.15
C TYR A 119 4.90 0.39 -10.53
N LEU A 120 5.24 -0.49 -9.58
CA LEU A 120 5.87 -1.77 -9.86
C LEU A 120 5.03 -2.58 -10.86
N GLY A 121 5.70 -3.21 -11.84
CA GLY A 121 5.02 -3.93 -12.91
C GLY A 121 4.56 -3.05 -14.07
N THR A 122 4.65 -1.73 -13.95
CA THR A 122 4.39 -0.80 -15.04
C THR A 122 5.68 -0.28 -15.66
N ARG A 123 5.57 0.30 -16.86
CA ARG A 123 6.68 1.00 -17.53
C ARG A 123 7.11 2.29 -16.79
N HIS A 124 6.32 2.75 -15.82
CA HIS A 124 6.61 3.97 -15.07
C HIS A 124 7.61 3.76 -13.92
N CYS A 125 7.85 2.52 -13.49
CA CYS A 125 8.78 2.20 -12.40
C CYS A 125 10.25 2.26 -12.85
N THR A 126 10.72 3.46 -13.14
CA THR A 126 12.09 3.76 -13.59
C THR A 126 12.72 4.83 -12.72
N HIS A 127 14.05 4.82 -12.61
CA HIS A 127 14.83 5.81 -11.86
C HIS A 127 14.55 7.25 -12.32
N GLU A 128 14.37 7.46 -13.63
CA GLU A 128 14.11 8.75 -14.24
C GLU A 128 12.74 9.32 -13.82
N ASN A 129 11.70 8.50 -13.92
CA ASN A 129 10.34 8.91 -13.54
C ASN A 129 10.21 9.19 -12.04
N VAL A 130 10.86 8.41 -11.16
CA VAL A 130 10.81 8.72 -9.72
C VAL A 130 11.58 10.00 -9.38
N ALA A 131 12.66 10.30 -10.12
CA ALA A 131 13.37 11.57 -9.97
C ALA A 131 12.50 12.75 -10.44
N ALA A 132 11.82 12.60 -11.58
CA ALA A 132 10.88 13.59 -12.10
C ALA A 132 9.70 13.84 -11.15
N GLU A 133 9.10 12.79 -10.59
CA GLU A 133 8.02 12.88 -9.59
C GLU A 133 8.43 13.70 -8.36
N PHE A 134 9.70 13.61 -7.96
CA PHE A 134 10.22 14.35 -6.82
C PHE A 134 10.83 15.70 -7.18
N CYS A 135 10.67 16.16 -8.42
CA CYS A 135 11.26 17.39 -8.96
C CYS A 135 12.79 17.42 -8.79
N MET A 136 13.46 16.29 -8.99
CA MET A 136 14.91 16.13 -8.84
C MET A 136 15.56 15.66 -10.14
N HIS A 137 16.80 16.08 -10.36
CA HIS A 137 17.63 15.47 -11.40
C HIS A 137 17.99 14.02 -11.02
N PRO A 138 18.01 13.05 -11.96
CA PRO A 138 18.30 11.64 -11.66
C PRO A 138 19.61 11.40 -10.90
N ARG A 139 20.66 12.17 -11.20
CA ARG A 139 21.94 12.11 -10.45
C ARG A 139 21.80 12.54 -8.98
N THR A 140 20.96 13.53 -8.71
CA THR A 140 20.72 14.01 -7.33
C THR A 140 19.98 12.95 -6.52
N LEU A 141 18.96 12.32 -7.11
CA LEU A 141 18.26 11.20 -6.49
C LEU A 141 19.22 10.04 -6.17
N GLN A 142 20.05 9.66 -7.13
CA GLN A 142 21.03 8.59 -6.94
C GLN A 142 22.04 8.92 -5.83
N ARG A 143 22.52 10.17 -5.75
CA ARG A 143 23.41 10.61 -4.69
C ARG A 143 22.74 10.52 -3.31
N ARG A 144 21.53 11.06 -3.18
CA ARG A 144 20.77 11.01 -1.90
C ARG A 144 20.47 9.59 -1.45
N LEU A 145 20.14 8.68 -2.38
CA LEU A 145 19.94 7.27 -2.05
C LEU A 145 21.24 6.60 -1.56
N ARG A 146 22.39 6.95 -2.15
CA ARG A 146 23.69 6.46 -1.68
C ARG A 146 24.07 7.00 -0.31
N GLU A 147 23.75 8.27 -0.03
CA GLU A 147 23.91 8.87 1.30
C GLU A 147 23.06 8.10 2.34
N GLU A 148 21.90 7.57 1.96
CA GLU A 148 21.08 6.65 2.76
C GLU A 148 21.50 5.16 2.66
N GLY A 149 22.67 4.86 2.09
CA GLY A 149 23.23 3.51 2.01
C GLY A 149 22.53 2.56 1.04
N THR A 150 21.75 3.08 0.08
CA THR A 150 20.94 2.26 -0.83
C THR A 150 20.99 2.76 -2.29
N SER A 151 20.21 2.14 -3.15
CA SER A 151 20.02 2.53 -4.54
C SER A 151 18.59 2.22 -5.01
N PHE A 152 18.15 2.86 -6.10
CA PHE A 152 16.84 2.59 -6.69
C PHE A 152 16.65 1.10 -7.01
N GLU A 153 17.67 0.45 -7.58
CA GLU A 153 17.61 -0.99 -7.91
C GLU A 153 17.54 -1.87 -6.65
N ASN A 154 18.25 -1.53 -5.58
CA ASN A 154 18.17 -2.26 -4.32
C ASN A 154 16.77 -2.14 -3.69
N ILE A 155 16.21 -0.93 -3.63
CA ILE A 155 14.86 -0.70 -3.12
C ILE A 155 13.83 -1.46 -3.97
N LYS A 156 13.98 -1.42 -5.30
CA LYS A 156 13.11 -2.16 -6.23
C LYS A 156 13.19 -3.67 -6.00
N ASP A 157 14.38 -4.19 -5.75
CA ASP A 157 14.61 -5.61 -5.48
C ASP A 157 14.00 -6.04 -4.14
N GLU A 158 14.15 -5.23 -3.09
CA GLU A 158 13.54 -5.46 -1.78
C GLU A 158 12.01 -5.48 -1.86
N ILE A 159 11.40 -4.52 -2.54
CA ILE A 159 9.95 -4.47 -2.72
C ILE A 159 9.48 -5.68 -3.53
N ARG A 160 10.20 -6.05 -4.59
CA ARG A 160 9.87 -7.26 -5.36
C ARG A 160 9.95 -8.50 -4.49
N ARG A 161 10.94 -8.63 -3.61
CA ARG A 161 11.06 -9.76 -2.68
C ARG A 161 9.86 -9.82 -1.74
N GLU A 162 9.49 -8.71 -1.11
CA GLU A 162 8.35 -8.63 -0.20
C GLU A 162 7.03 -9.03 -0.90
N LEU A 163 6.80 -8.49 -2.09
CA LEU A 163 5.59 -8.75 -2.87
C LEU A 163 5.58 -10.16 -3.47
N ALA A 164 6.73 -10.70 -3.86
CA ALA A 164 6.85 -12.05 -4.38
C ALA A 164 6.34 -13.07 -3.37
N LEU A 165 6.73 -12.94 -2.10
CA LEU A 165 6.26 -13.85 -1.06
C LEU A 165 4.72 -13.81 -0.94
N ARG A 166 4.14 -12.59 -0.91
CA ARG A 166 2.69 -12.41 -0.83
C ARG A 166 1.96 -13.01 -2.05
N TYR A 167 2.42 -12.71 -3.27
CA TYR A 167 1.75 -13.17 -4.49
C TYR A 167 1.94 -14.65 -4.77
N ILE A 168 3.07 -15.23 -4.37
CA ILE A 168 3.31 -16.67 -4.53
C ILE A 168 2.36 -17.47 -3.62
N GLN A 169 2.05 -16.97 -2.43
CA GLN A 169 1.10 -17.60 -1.49
C GLN A 169 -0.36 -17.57 -1.97
N LEU A 170 -0.71 -16.71 -2.92
CA LEU A 170 -2.03 -16.71 -3.56
C LEU A 170 -2.10 -17.86 -4.58
N GLU A 171 -2.71 -18.97 -4.17
CA GLU A 171 -2.77 -20.21 -4.97
C GLU A 171 -3.44 -20.02 -6.33
N GLU A 172 -4.51 -19.22 -6.38
CA GLU A 172 -5.28 -18.93 -7.59
C GLU A 172 -4.52 -18.06 -8.60
N MET A 173 -3.41 -17.42 -8.21
CA MET A 173 -2.64 -16.56 -9.11
C MET A 173 -1.66 -17.40 -9.94
N PRO A 174 -1.69 -17.39 -11.28
CA PRO A 174 -0.67 -18.08 -12.08
C PRO A 174 0.72 -17.45 -11.88
N LEU A 175 1.79 -18.25 -11.85
CA LEU A 175 3.16 -17.74 -11.67
C LEU A 175 3.58 -16.73 -12.76
N LYS A 176 3.01 -16.85 -13.97
CA LYS A 176 3.17 -15.86 -15.04
C LYS A 176 2.65 -14.48 -14.61
N ARG A 177 1.45 -14.43 -14.03
CA ARG A 177 0.84 -13.20 -13.51
C ARG A 177 1.60 -12.64 -12.31
N VAL A 178 2.19 -13.50 -11.48
CA VAL A 178 3.10 -13.08 -10.40
C VAL A 178 4.32 -12.37 -10.99
N ALA A 179 4.96 -12.95 -12.01
CA ALA A 179 6.13 -12.35 -12.66
C ALA A 179 5.78 -10.97 -13.28
N GLU A 180 4.66 -10.87 -13.98
CA GLU A 180 4.16 -9.62 -14.57
C GLU A 180 3.92 -8.54 -13.50
N LYS A 181 3.25 -8.88 -12.38
CA LYS A 181 3.02 -7.95 -11.26
C LYS A 181 4.30 -7.44 -10.60
N LEU A 182 5.37 -8.24 -10.64
CA LEU A 182 6.70 -7.85 -10.13
C LEU A 182 7.52 -7.08 -11.17
N GLY A 183 6.99 -6.90 -12.39
CA GLY A 183 7.68 -6.22 -13.48
C GLY A 183 8.80 -7.06 -14.09
N TYR A 184 8.65 -8.38 -14.12
CA TYR A 184 9.51 -9.27 -14.89
C TYR A 184 8.88 -9.57 -16.24
N ALA A 185 9.70 -9.55 -17.30
CA ALA A 185 9.27 -9.94 -18.64
C ALA A 185 9.02 -11.45 -18.76
N GLU A 186 9.72 -12.26 -17.96
CA GLU A 186 9.66 -13.71 -18.02
C GLU A 186 9.57 -14.35 -16.63
N THR A 187 8.89 -15.49 -16.55
CA THR A 187 8.83 -16.34 -15.34
C THR A 187 10.19 -16.94 -14.97
N SER A 188 11.11 -17.09 -15.93
CA SER A 188 12.47 -17.55 -15.71
C SER A 188 13.25 -16.63 -14.75
N VAL A 189 13.01 -15.32 -14.84
CA VAL A 189 13.62 -14.30 -13.98
C VAL A 189 13.05 -14.40 -12.57
N LEU A 190 11.73 -14.54 -12.44
CA LEU A 190 11.08 -14.78 -11.13
C LEU A 190 11.69 -16.00 -10.41
N SER A 191 11.85 -17.12 -11.11
CA SER A 191 12.44 -18.34 -10.53
C SER A 191 13.86 -18.10 -10.00
N ARG A 192 14.71 -17.42 -10.78
CA ARG A 192 16.08 -17.06 -10.36
C ARG A 192 16.09 -16.12 -9.17
N SER A 193 15.22 -15.12 -9.16
CA SER A 193 15.09 -14.17 -8.05
C SER A 193 14.60 -14.85 -6.77
N CYS A 194 13.62 -15.75 -6.84
CA CYS A 194 13.17 -16.53 -5.68
C CYS A 194 14.26 -17.45 -5.14
N LEU A 195 15.03 -18.10 -6.00
CA LEU A 195 16.20 -18.89 -5.57
C LEU A 195 17.22 -18.02 -4.83
N ARG A 196 17.52 -16.82 -5.34
CA ARG A 196 18.44 -15.87 -4.69
C ARG A 196 17.93 -15.37 -3.34
N TRP A 197 16.63 -15.06 -3.22
CA TRP A 197 16.07 -14.44 -2.01
C TRP A 197 15.64 -15.41 -0.93
N PHE A 198 15.21 -16.62 -1.32
CA PHE A 198 14.52 -17.56 -0.45
C PHE A 198 15.12 -18.96 -0.51
N SER A 199 16.16 -19.18 -1.32
CA SER A 199 16.77 -20.50 -1.54
C SER A 199 15.78 -21.57 -2.03
N ALA A 200 14.66 -21.14 -2.63
CA ALA A 200 13.59 -22.01 -3.09
C ALA A 200 12.91 -21.43 -4.35
N SER A 201 12.44 -22.31 -5.23
CA SER A 201 11.65 -21.92 -6.40
C SER A 201 10.24 -21.46 -6.00
N PRO A 202 9.56 -20.66 -6.85
CA PRO A 202 8.18 -20.24 -6.58
C PRO A 202 7.21 -21.41 -6.33
N ARG A 203 7.43 -22.55 -7.01
CA ARG A 203 6.62 -23.77 -6.81
C ARG A 203 6.87 -24.42 -5.45
N GLN A 204 8.13 -24.50 -5.02
CA GLN A 204 8.48 -25.03 -3.70
C GLN A 204 7.90 -24.16 -2.57
N LEU A 205 7.99 -22.83 -2.71
CA LEU A 205 7.41 -21.90 -1.75
C LEU A 205 5.88 -22.07 -1.62
N ARG A 206 5.17 -22.34 -2.74
CA ARG A 206 3.74 -22.70 -2.70
C ARG A 206 3.47 -23.99 -1.94
N GLN A 207 4.21 -25.04 -2.24
CA GLN A 207 4.04 -26.33 -1.58
C GLN A 207 4.30 -26.23 -0.07
N GLN A 208 5.35 -25.50 0.35
CA GLN A 208 5.65 -25.26 1.75
C GLN A 208 4.56 -24.47 2.46
N HIS A 209 3.97 -23.47 1.79
CA HIS A 209 2.83 -22.73 2.34
C HIS A 209 1.62 -23.65 2.52
N LYS A 210 1.27 -24.45 1.50
CA LYS A 210 0.15 -25.40 1.57
C LYS A 210 0.31 -26.41 2.71
N ALA A 211 1.52 -26.97 2.87
CA ALA A 211 1.83 -27.90 3.96
C ALA A 211 1.73 -27.27 5.36
N ARG A 212 1.90 -25.95 5.49
CA ARG A 212 1.70 -25.23 6.77
C ARG A 212 0.25 -24.83 7.02
N SER A 213 -0.53 -24.60 5.95
CA SER A 213 -1.94 -24.19 6.04
C SER A 213 -2.92 -25.36 6.21
N GLN A 214 -2.49 -26.61 5.95
CA GLN A 214 -3.23 -27.83 6.27
C GLN A 214 -2.52 -28.55 7.42
N PRO A 215 -2.78 -28.20 8.70
CA PRO A 215 -2.43 -29.10 9.79
C PRO A 215 -3.32 -30.35 9.70
N ASN A 216 -2.71 -31.52 9.86
CA ASN A 216 -3.42 -32.79 10.10
C ASN A 216 -4.42 -32.66 11.24
#